data_AF-A0A3D2RED5-F1
#
_entry.id   AF-A0A3D2RED5-F1
#
_cell.length_a   1.000
_cell.length_b   1.000
_cell.length_c   1.000
_cell.angle_alpha   90.00
_cell.angle_beta   90.00
_cell.angle_gamma   90.00
#
_symmetry.space_group_name_H-M   'P 1'
#
loop_
_entity.id
_entity.type
_entity.pdbx_description
1 polymer ?
#
loop_
_entity_poly.entity_id
_entity_poly.type
_entity_poly.pdbx_seq_one_letter_code
_entity_poly.pdbx_strand_id
1 'polypeptide(L)'
;MAKFAPLNLSAEEIKDYTREWTGDRFDDGRPRVPDEILKRMKAVTITEAWGVLRGKGYEWQYEDGFVCTHSGETLVGRALTAMYMPRRPQMRTIMEAKGKDAGCIGDQISWPIDLLVEGDVYVADVYGKIEQGAVIGDNLATSIYSKSGNGVVHDAAVRDIDGIKELPGFASFVRGYHPSFASPTIMLVGVNCPTRMGRVTVMPGDVVLGKEDGVVFIPAHLAEQVVQTSELVRFRDQFGQQRIREEVYTSGEIDRKWEDHIESDFSQWLEDHMDELPVPREAIQELLKNRTW
;
A
#
# COMPACT_ATOMS: atom_id res chain seq x y z
N MET A 1 16.78 16.03 -5.91
CA MET A 1 16.66 15.92 -7.39
C MET A 1 16.13 17.25 -7.93
N ALA A 2 16.58 17.71 -9.11
CA ALA A 2 15.96 18.87 -9.75
C ALA A 2 14.48 18.55 -10.06
N LYS A 3 13.54 19.45 -9.72
CA LYS A 3 12.11 19.23 -9.94
C LYS A 3 11.81 19.23 -11.46
N PHE A 4 11.70 18.05 -12.06
CA PHE A 4 11.32 17.89 -13.47
C PHE A 4 9.81 18.03 -13.68
N ALA A 5 9.01 17.66 -12.68
CA ALA A 5 7.57 17.87 -12.66
C ALA A 5 7.17 18.99 -11.68
N PRO A 6 6.13 19.79 -11.99
CA PRO A 6 5.77 20.98 -11.24
C PRO A 6 5.32 20.70 -9.79
N LEU A 7 4.73 19.54 -9.52
CA LEU A 7 4.18 19.17 -8.21
C LEU A 7 5.10 18.26 -7.39
N ASN A 8 6.30 17.91 -7.89
CA ASN A 8 7.24 17.11 -7.10
C ASN A 8 7.52 17.82 -5.77
N LEU A 9 7.29 17.11 -4.67
CA LEU A 9 7.75 17.59 -3.37
C LEU A 9 9.26 17.36 -3.27
N SER A 10 9.94 18.25 -2.55
CA SER A 10 11.30 18.03 -2.07
C SER A 10 11.29 17.08 -0.88
N ALA A 11 12.45 16.53 -0.55
CA ALA A 11 12.59 15.63 0.61
C ALA A 11 12.17 16.29 1.92
N GLU A 12 12.46 17.59 2.11
CA GLU A 12 12.03 18.34 3.30
C GLU A 12 10.51 18.55 3.32
N GLU A 13 9.89 18.89 2.18
CA GLU A 13 8.43 19.00 2.11
C GLU A 13 7.74 17.64 2.42
N ILE A 14 8.29 16.51 1.95
CA ILE A 14 7.75 15.19 2.28
C ILE A 14 7.88 14.90 3.78
N LYS A 15 9.03 15.20 4.39
CA LYS A 15 9.22 15.06 5.85
C LYS A 15 8.22 15.91 6.62
N ASP A 16 7.98 17.15 6.19
CA ASP A 16 7.04 18.06 6.85
C ASP A 16 5.60 17.54 6.82
N TYR A 17 5.15 16.97 5.69
CA TYR A 17 3.80 16.42 5.55
C TYR A 17 3.64 14.99 6.09
N THR A 18 4.74 14.33 6.46
CA THR A 18 4.75 12.99 7.08
C THR A 18 5.48 12.99 8.41
N ARG A 19 5.40 14.09 9.16
CA ARG A 19 6.21 14.37 10.36
C ARG A 19 5.97 13.40 11.51
N GLU A 20 4.81 12.77 11.54
CA GLU A 20 4.43 11.74 12.51
C GLU A 20 5.30 10.48 12.35
N TRP A 21 5.91 10.27 11.16
CA TRP A 21 6.88 9.22 10.96
C TRP A 21 8.25 9.62 11.50
N THR A 22 8.70 8.91 12.54
CA THR A 22 9.99 9.13 13.21
C THR A 22 11.05 8.08 12.88
N GLY A 23 10.72 7.08 12.05
CA GLY A 23 11.66 6.04 11.64
C GLY A 23 12.55 6.45 10.46
N ASP A 24 13.27 5.47 9.91
CA ASP A 24 14.17 5.66 8.76
C ASP A 24 13.42 6.19 7.53
N ARG A 25 14.14 6.89 6.65
CA ARG A 25 13.60 7.48 5.42
C ARG A 25 14.53 7.19 4.23
N PHE A 26 13.97 7.19 3.04
CA PHE A 26 14.75 7.20 1.81
C PHE A 26 15.36 8.59 1.54
N ASP A 27 16.32 8.66 0.62
CA ASP A 27 16.99 9.92 0.24
C ASP A 27 16.02 10.98 -0.32
N ASP A 28 14.91 10.53 -0.89
CA ASP A 28 13.84 11.39 -1.40
C ASP A 28 12.89 11.90 -0.30
N GLY A 29 13.10 11.53 0.96
CA GLY A 29 12.32 11.96 2.13
C GLY A 29 11.15 11.06 2.50
N ARG A 30 10.78 10.10 1.65
CA ARG A 30 9.68 9.14 1.92
C ARG A 30 9.94 8.35 3.21
N PRO A 31 8.92 8.12 4.05
CA PRO A 31 8.96 7.12 5.11
C PRO A 31 9.44 5.74 4.60
N ARG A 32 10.40 5.14 5.29
CA ARG A 32 10.88 3.78 5.03
C ARG A 32 10.36 2.86 6.13
N VAL A 33 9.06 2.58 6.11
CA VAL A 33 8.43 1.56 6.99
C VAL A 33 9.24 0.26 6.90
N PRO A 34 9.63 -0.45 7.97
CA PRO A 34 10.45 -1.66 7.87
C PRO A 34 9.84 -2.81 7.03
N ASP A 35 10.67 -3.61 6.35
CA ASP A 35 10.22 -4.76 5.53
C ASP A 35 9.48 -5.82 6.35
N GLU A 36 9.86 -6.02 7.62
CA GLU A 36 9.16 -6.94 8.52
C GLU A 36 7.70 -6.50 8.78
N ILE A 37 7.42 -5.19 8.85
CA ILE A 37 6.05 -4.69 8.96
C ILE A 37 5.28 -4.98 7.67
N LEU A 38 5.89 -4.77 6.50
CA LEU A 38 5.26 -5.10 5.22
C LEU A 38 4.95 -6.60 5.09
N LYS A 39 5.86 -7.46 5.55
CA LYS A 39 5.68 -8.92 5.55
C LYS A 39 4.48 -9.32 6.41
N ARG A 40 4.37 -8.78 7.63
CA ARG A 40 3.24 -9.02 8.53
C ARG A 40 1.94 -8.43 8.00
N MET A 41 2.00 -7.26 7.35
CA MET A 41 0.85 -6.57 6.73
C MET A 41 0.14 -7.43 5.68
N LYS A 42 0.81 -8.39 5.03
CA LYS A 42 0.16 -9.31 4.08
C LYS A 42 -0.98 -10.13 4.70
N ALA A 43 -0.90 -10.43 6.00
CA ALA A 43 -1.91 -11.18 6.74
C ALA A 43 -3.10 -10.31 7.20
N VAL A 44 -2.97 -8.98 7.15
CA VAL A 44 -4.00 -8.04 7.58
C VAL A 44 -5.16 -8.02 6.58
N THR A 45 -6.39 -8.07 7.07
CA THR A 45 -7.58 -7.88 6.21
C THR A 45 -7.85 -6.41 5.95
N ILE A 46 -8.50 -6.10 4.82
CA ILE A 46 -8.91 -4.73 4.48
C ILE A 46 -9.78 -4.14 5.61
N THR A 47 -10.72 -4.91 6.15
CA THR A 47 -11.61 -4.49 7.23
C THR A 47 -10.88 -4.12 8.52
N GLU A 48 -9.89 -4.92 8.94
CA GLU A 48 -9.10 -4.63 10.14
C GLU A 48 -8.26 -3.36 9.97
N ALA A 49 -7.54 -3.24 8.84
CA ALA A 49 -6.79 -2.03 8.53
C ALA A 49 -7.71 -0.81 8.52
N TRP A 50 -8.88 -0.94 7.88
CA TRP A 50 -9.87 0.12 7.81
C TRP A 50 -10.40 0.54 9.19
N GLY A 51 -10.73 -0.42 10.05
CA GLY A 51 -11.19 -0.16 11.41
C GLY A 51 -10.18 0.66 12.23
N VAL A 52 -8.90 0.29 12.18
CA VAL A 52 -7.83 1.01 12.86
C VAL A 52 -7.71 2.46 12.35
N LEU A 53 -7.72 2.64 11.03
CA LEU A 53 -7.59 3.95 10.40
C LEU A 53 -8.78 4.87 10.74
N ARG A 54 -10.00 4.36 10.65
CA ARG A 54 -11.23 5.06 11.06
C ARG A 54 -11.18 5.49 12.53
N GLY A 55 -10.71 4.62 13.42
CA GLY A 55 -10.50 4.95 14.83
C GLY A 55 -9.49 6.08 15.08
N LYS A 56 -8.64 6.40 14.10
CA LYS A 56 -7.68 7.51 14.12
C LYS A 56 -8.13 8.73 13.31
N GLY A 57 -9.37 8.74 12.80
CA GLY A 57 -9.95 9.85 12.02
C GLY A 57 -9.60 9.82 10.52
N TYR A 58 -9.03 8.72 10.03
CA TYR A 58 -8.75 8.52 8.60
C TYR A 58 -9.96 7.91 7.90
N GLU A 59 -10.89 8.77 7.49
CA GLU A 59 -12.23 8.40 6.99
C GLU A 59 -12.28 7.91 5.54
N TRP A 60 -11.20 8.10 4.77
CA TRP A 60 -11.23 7.95 3.30
C TRP A 60 -10.12 7.08 2.69
N GLN A 61 -9.36 6.34 3.50
CA GLN A 61 -8.19 5.53 3.08
C GLN A 61 -8.49 4.20 2.39
N TYR A 62 -9.74 3.91 2.01
CA TYR A 62 -10.11 2.74 1.24
C TYR A 62 -10.70 3.13 -0.12
N GLU A 63 -10.30 2.42 -1.17
CA GLU A 63 -10.83 2.55 -2.52
C GLU A 63 -11.03 1.18 -3.17
N ASP A 64 -12.15 1.02 -3.88
CA ASP A 64 -12.61 -0.20 -4.52
C ASP A 64 -12.74 -0.02 -6.04
N GLY A 65 -13.37 -0.97 -6.73
CA GLY A 65 -13.62 -0.87 -8.17
C GLY A 65 -12.36 -1.03 -9.05
N PHE A 66 -11.33 -1.67 -8.50
CA PHE A 66 -10.16 -2.10 -9.25
C PHE A 66 -10.38 -3.50 -9.80
N VAL A 67 -9.81 -3.76 -10.98
CA VAL A 67 -9.61 -5.09 -11.53
C VAL A 67 -8.21 -5.54 -11.13
N CYS A 68 -8.11 -6.70 -10.47
CA CYS A 68 -6.83 -7.32 -10.16
C CYS A 68 -6.38 -8.21 -11.33
N THR A 69 -5.17 -7.99 -11.87
CA THR A 69 -4.66 -8.88 -12.94
C THR A 69 -4.19 -10.24 -12.42
N HIS A 70 -3.85 -10.32 -11.13
CA HIS A 70 -3.32 -11.50 -10.45
C HIS A 70 -4.20 -11.84 -9.24
N SER A 71 -5.36 -12.44 -9.50
CA SER A 71 -6.29 -12.86 -8.43
C SER A 71 -5.58 -13.77 -7.42
N GLY A 72 -5.96 -13.65 -6.14
CA GLY A 72 -5.31 -14.37 -5.03
C GLY A 72 -4.00 -13.76 -4.52
N GLU A 73 -3.34 -12.88 -5.27
CA GLU A 73 -2.14 -12.18 -4.79
C GLU A 73 -2.51 -11.04 -3.83
N THR A 74 -1.65 -10.81 -2.82
CA THR A 74 -1.76 -9.67 -1.91
C THR A 74 -0.67 -8.66 -2.23
N LEU A 75 -1.08 -7.43 -2.58
CA LEU A 75 -0.16 -6.32 -2.85
C LEU A 75 0.17 -5.60 -1.55
N VAL A 76 1.43 -5.60 -1.14
CA VAL A 76 1.89 -4.79 -0.01
C VAL A 76 3.21 -4.12 -0.34
N GLY A 77 3.29 -2.80 -0.12
CA GLY A 77 4.55 -2.07 -0.20
C GLY A 77 4.39 -0.58 0.02
N ARG A 78 5.48 0.18 -0.17
CA ARG A 78 5.53 1.61 0.11
C ARG A 78 5.17 2.40 -1.14
N ALA A 79 4.29 3.37 -1.04
CA ALA A 79 3.83 4.12 -2.19
C ALA A 79 4.96 4.98 -2.79
N LEU A 80 5.29 4.74 -4.05
CA LEU A 80 5.86 5.75 -4.93
C LEU A 80 4.71 6.35 -5.74
N THR A 81 4.39 7.61 -5.49
CA THR A 81 3.21 8.23 -6.09
C THR A 81 3.57 8.98 -7.38
N ALA A 82 2.69 8.88 -8.39
CA ALA A 82 2.73 9.71 -9.58
C ALA A 82 1.34 10.27 -9.90
N MET A 83 1.29 11.49 -10.41
CA MET A 83 0.06 12.16 -10.81
C MET A 83 0.19 12.62 -12.27
N TYR A 84 -0.79 12.23 -13.07
CA TYR A 84 -0.90 12.63 -14.47
C TYR A 84 -2.08 13.57 -14.70
N MET A 85 -1.98 14.43 -15.71
CA MET A 85 -3.06 15.32 -16.16
C MET A 85 -3.20 15.28 -17.69
N PRO A 86 -4.35 15.70 -18.25
CA PRO A 86 -4.51 15.86 -19.70
C PRO A 86 -3.45 16.77 -20.30
N ARG A 87 -2.92 16.39 -21.48
CA ARG A 87 -1.82 17.11 -22.14
C ARG A 87 -2.16 18.57 -22.44
N ARG A 88 -1.27 19.47 -22.03
CA ARG A 88 -1.17 20.86 -22.52
C ARG A 88 0.16 21.00 -23.26
N PRO A 89 0.17 21.08 -24.62
CA PRO A 89 1.39 20.98 -25.41
C PRO A 89 2.53 21.90 -24.95
N GLN A 90 2.23 23.18 -24.70
CA GLN A 90 3.20 24.18 -24.24
C GLN A 90 3.83 23.85 -22.88
N MET A 91 3.04 23.28 -21.97
CA MET A 91 3.51 22.90 -20.64
C MET A 91 4.37 21.63 -20.74
N ARG A 92 3.94 20.66 -21.55
CA ARG A 92 4.67 19.42 -21.79
C ARG A 92 6.06 19.67 -22.35
N THR A 93 6.20 20.57 -23.33
CA THR A 93 7.51 20.92 -23.91
C THR A 93 8.48 21.46 -22.85
N ILE A 94 8.01 22.32 -21.94
CA ILE A 94 8.84 22.84 -20.84
C ILE A 94 9.24 21.70 -19.89
N MET A 95 8.31 20.81 -19.57
CA MET A 95 8.56 19.67 -18.67
C MET A 95 9.51 18.64 -19.30
N GLU A 96 9.43 18.40 -20.60
CA GLU A 96 10.36 17.54 -21.36
C GLU A 96 11.78 18.13 -21.35
N ALA A 97 11.93 19.44 -21.54
CA ALA A 97 13.22 20.12 -21.40
C ALA A 97 13.79 19.97 -19.98
N LYS A 98 12.97 20.22 -18.95
CA LYS A 98 13.36 20.05 -17.54
C LYS A 98 13.73 18.61 -17.20
N GLY A 99 12.97 17.63 -17.72
CA GLY A 99 13.26 16.21 -17.54
C GLY A 99 14.61 15.84 -18.16
N LYS A 100 14.89 16.32 -19.37
CA LYS A 100 16.19 16.12 -20.03
C LYS A 100 17.33 16.71 -19.19
N ASP A 101 17.19 17.93 -18.69
CA ASP A 101 18.19 18.58 -17.83
C ASP A 101 18.38 17.84 -16.49
N ALA A 102 17.33 17.18 -16.00
CA ALA A 102 17.36 16.33 -14.81
C ALA A 102 17.86 14.89 -15.08
N GLY A 103 18.23 14.56 -16.32
CA GLY A 103 18.73 13.24 -16.71
C GLY A 103 17.65 12.18 -16.98
N CYS A 104 16.38 12.56 -17.03
CA CYS A 104 15.30 11.64 -17.39
C CYS A 104 15.42 11.21 -18.86
N ILE A 105 15.23 9.91 -19.12
CA ILE A 105 15.32 9.31 -20.46
C ILE A 105 13.93 8.82 -20.87
N GLY A 106 13.59 9.00 -22.15
CA GLY A 106 12.33 8.52 -22.71
C GLY A 106 11.13 9.40 -22.35
N ASP A 107 9.94 8.80 -22.37
CA ASP A 107 8.66 9.49 -22.15
C ASP A 107 8.35 9.67 -20.65
N GLN A 108 7.53 10.67 -20.32
CA GLN A 108 7.11 10.98 -18.96
C GLN A 108 6.50 9.80 -18.19
N ILE A 109 5.99 8.77 -18.86
CA ILE A 109 5.49 7.57 -18.18
C ILE A 109 6.58 6.69 -17.56
N SER A 110 7.81 6.72 -18.07
CA SER A 110 8.90 5.86 -17.57
C SER A 110 9.69 6.53 -16.45
N TRP A 111 9.67 7.85 -16.35
CA TRP A 111 10.47 8.58 -15.37
C TRP A 111 10.19 8.20 -13.91
N PRO A 112 8.94 7.96 -13.47
CA PRO A 112 8.68 7.50 -12.10
C PRO A 112 9.20 6.09 -11.84
N ILE A 113 9.22 5.23 -12.87
CA ILE A 113 9.68 3.84 -12.76
C ILE A 113 11.16 3.80 -12.39
N ASP A 114 11.95 4.75 -12.90
CA ASP A 114 13.38 4.84 -12.59
C ASP A 114 13.69 5.16 -11.12
N LEU A 115 12.71 5.69 -10.38
CA LEU A 115 12.83 6.05 -8.98
C LEU A 115 12.38 4.95 -8.01
N LEU A 116 11.78 3.87 -8.53
CA LEU A 116 11.35 2.74 -7.71
C LEU A 116 12.54 2.04 -7.08
N VAL A 117 12.35 1.62 -5.83
CA VAL A 117 13.26 0.74 -5.10
C VAL A 117 12.54 -0.51 -4.62
N GLU A 118 13.30 -1.50 -4.16
CA GLU A 118 12.77 -2.76 -3.64
C GLU A 118 11.70 -2.53 -2.56
N GLY A 119 10.56 -3.20 -2.71
CA GLY A 119 9.39 -3.10 -1.84
C GLY A 119 8.46 -1.90 -2.10
N ASP A 120 8.74 -1.06 -3.09
CA ASP A 120 7.81 0.01 -3.50
C ASP A 120 6.59 -0.54 -4.24
N VAL A 121 5.45 0.12 -4.10
CA VAL A 121 4.28 -0.04 -4.98
C VAL A 121 4.16 1.22 -5.81
N TYR A 122 4.05 1.08 -7.13
CA TYR A 122 3.87 2.22 -8.00
C TYR A 122 2.39 2.64 -8.04
N VAL A 123 2.09 3.81 -7.49
CA VAL A 123 0.73 4.35 -7.35
C VAL A 123 0.54 5.52 -8.29
N ALA A 124 -0.24 5.36 -9.36
CA ALA A 124 -0.40 6.38 -10.39
C ALA A 124 -1.86 6.82 -10.58
N ASP A 125 -2.11 8.12 -10.39
CA ASP A 125 -3.38 8.75 -10.76
C ASP A 125 -3.33 9.18 -12.22
N VAL A 126 -4.10 8.49 -13.06
CA VAL A 126 -4.36 8.86 -14.46
C VAL A 126 -5.84 9.19 -14.64
N TYR A 127 -6.46 9.74 -13.60
CA TYR A 127 -7.81 10.31 -13.55
C TYR A 127 -8.90 9.39 -14.10
N GLY A 128 -8.79 8.08 -13.80
CA GLY A 128 -9.74 7.05 -14.19
C GLY A 128 -9.75 6.74 -15.70
N LYS A 129 -8.72 7.14 -16.44
CA LYS A 129 -8.70 7.07 -17.90
C LYS A 129 -8.62 5.62 -18.40
N ILE A 130 -9.57 5.22 -19.25
CA ILE A 130 -9.59 3.91 -19.91
C ILE A 130 -9.02 4.01 -21.32
N GLU A 131 -9.75 4.65 -22.25
CA GLU A 131 -9.26 4.92 -23.59
C GLU A 131 -8.08 5.91 -23.52
N GLN A 132 -6.98 5.55 -24.16
CA GLN A 132 -5.64 6.15 -24.05
C GLN A 132 -5.22 6.37 -22.58
N GLY A 133 -5.58 5.43 -21.70
CA GLY A 133 -5.24 5.46 -20.27
C GLY A 133 -4.06 4.58 -19.88
N ALA A 134 -3.70 3.61 -20.72
CA ALA A 134 -2.62 2.66 -20.42
C ALA A 134 -1.25 3.35 -20.30
N VAL A 135 -0.80 3.51 -19.06
CA VAL A 135 0.54 3.99 -18.71
C VAL A 135 1.58 2.87 -18.63
N ILE A 136 1.13 1.62 -18.53
CA ILE A 136 2.00 0.43 -18.60
C ILE A 136 1.47 -0.60 -19.59
N GLY A 137 2.41 -1.31 -20.21
CA GLY A 137 2.25 -2.61 -20.87
C GLY A 137 3.31 -3.57 -20.31
N ASP A 138 3.51 -4.71 -20.97
CA ASP A 138 4.42 -5.79 -20.55
C ASP A 138 5.86 -5.35 -20.19
N ASN A 139 6.49 -4.53 -21.02
CA ASN A 139 7.87 -4.06 -20.84
C ASN A 139 8.01 -3.15 -19.62
N LEU A 140 7.05 -2.24 -19.43
CA LEU A 140 7.07 -1.33 -18.28
C LEU A 140 6.69 -2.05 -17.00
N ALA A 141 5.75 -2.99 -17.05
CA ALA A 141 5.45 -3.88 -15.93
C ALA A 141 6.68 -4.70 -15.52
N THR A 142 7.40 -5.27 -16.49
CA THR A 142 8.67 -6.00 -16.25
C THR A 142 9.71 -5.09 -15.60
N SER A 143 9.82 -3.84 -16.04
CA SER A 143 10.75 -2.86 -15.46
C SER A 143 10.39 -2.50 -14.02
N ILE A 144 9.10 -2.26 -13.74
CA ILE A 144 8.58 -2.01 -12.38
C ILE A 144 8.89 -3.21 -11.49
N TYR A 145 8.56 -4.42 -11.93
CA TYR A 145 8.79 -5.63 -11.15
C TYR A 145 10.28 -5.86 -10.88
N SER A 146 11.14 -5.67 -11.88
CA SER A 146 12.60 -5.86 -11.75
C SER A 146 13.25 -4.87 -10.77
N LYS A 147 12.65 -3.70 -10.55
CA LYS A 147 13.17 -2.67 -9.63
C LYS A 147 12.58 -2.76 -8.22
N SER A 148 11.30 -3.10 -8.13
CA SER A 148 10.54 -3.05 -6.88
C SER A 148 10.25 -4.42 -6.27
N GLY A 149 10.34 -5.50 -7.03
CA GLY A 149 9.86 -6.82 -6.63
C GLY A 149 8.35 -6.86 -6.40
N ASN A 150 7.60 -5.86 -6.87
CA ASN A 150 6.22 -5.62 -6.47
C ASN A 150 5.36 -5.12 -7.64
N GLY A 151 4.10 -4.79 -7.34
CA GLY A 151 3.09 -4.40 -8.32
C GLY A 151 2.72 -2.92 -8.35
N VAL A 152 1.50 -2.67 -8.83
CA VAL A 152 1.00 -1.31 -9.11
C VAL A 152 -0.43 -1.09 -8.62
N VAL A 153 -0.76 0.17 -8.33
CA VAL A 153 -2.14 0.65 -8.23
C VAL A 153 -2.30 1.84 -9.17
N HIS A 154 -3.01 1.66 -10.27
CA HIS A 154 -3.23 2.71 -11.26
C HIS A 154 -4.70 3.06 -11.36
N ASP A 155 -5.03 4.35 -11.22
CA ASP A 155 -6.36 4.87 -11.54
C ASP A 155 -6.51 5.04 -13.06
N ALA A 156 -6.34 3.94 -13.79
CA ALA A 156 -6.27 3.90 -15.25
C ALA A 156 -6.46 2.48 -15.78
N ALA A 157 -6.68 2.33 -17.08
CA ALA A 157 -6.52 1.05 -17.75
C ALA A 157 -5.03 0.65 -17.88
N VAL A 158 -4.77 -0.62 -18.19
CA VAL A 158 -3.47 -1.13 -18.68
C VAL A 158 -3.63 -1.82 -20.03
N ARG A 159 -2.51 -2.07 -20.72
CA ARG A 159 -2.45 -2.81 -21.99
C ARG A 159 -1.58 -4.05 -21.86
N ASP A 160 -1.57 -4.89 -22.89
CA ASP A 160 -0.72 -6.09 -22.98
C ASP A 160 -0.90 -7.05 -21.78
N ILE A 161 -2.16 -7.30 -21.41
CA ILE A 161 -2.56 -8.07 -20.21
C ILE A 161 -1.90 -9.45 -20.17
N ASP A 162 -1.82 -10.13 -21.32
CA ASP A 162 -1.29 -11.48 -21.39
C ASP A 162 0.15 -11.52 -20.88
N GLY A 163 1.00 -10.57 -21.33
CA GLY A 163 2.37 -10.44 -20.83
C GLY A 163 2.45 -9.96 -19.38
N ILE A 164 1.53 -9.10 -18.93
CA ILE A 164 1.48 -8.69 -17.52
C ILE A 164 1.15 -9.88 -16.61
N LYS A 165 0.22 -10.75 -17.01
CA LYS A 165 -0.19 -11.94 -16.25
C LYS A 165 0.89 -13.02 -16.16
N GLU A 166 1.89 -12.98 -17.04
CA GLU A 166 3.05 -13.87 -17.00
C GLU A 166 4.08 -13.47 -15.94
N LEU A 167 3.90 -12.34 -15.23
CA LEU A 167 4.80 -11.86 -14.18
C LEU A 167 4.34 -12.38 -12.79
N PRO A 168 4.85 -13.53 -12.31
CA PRO A 168 4.44 -14.07 -11.02
C PRO A 168 4.79 -13.09 -9.89
N GLY A 169 3.84 -12.81 -9.00
CA GLY A 169 4.00 -11.87 -7.89
C GLY A 169 3.75 -10.39 -8.23
N PHE A 170 3.47 -10.04 -9.49
CA PHE A 170 3.19 -8.65 -9.90
C PHE A 170 1.72 -8.24 -9.66
N ALA A 171 1.25 -8.18 -8.42
CA ALA A 171 -0.15 -7.83 -8.14
C ALA A 171 -0.51 -6.42 -8.65
N SER A 172 -1.42 -6.31 -9.63
CA SER A 172 -1.79 -5.01 -10.21
C SER A 172 -3.27 -4.69 -10.00
N PHE A 173 -3.56 -3.49 -9.52
CA PHE A 173 -4.89 -2.95 -9.27
C PHE A 173 -5.15 -1.79 -10.23
N VAL A 174 -6.03 -2.00 -11.20
CA VAL A 174 -6.22 -1.08 -12.34
C VAL A 174 -7.71 -0.86 -12.60
N ARG A 175 -8.11 0.18 -13.33
CA ARG A 175 -9.53 0.43 -13.66
C ARG A 175 -10.06 -0.42 -14.81
N GLY A 176 -9.18 -1.14 -15.51
CA GLY A 176 -9.56 -2.05 -16.58
C GLY A 176 -8.46 -2.14 -17.63
N TYR A 177 -8.89 -2.35 -18.86
CA TYR A 177 -7.99 -2.69 -19.95
C TYR A 177 -8.34 -1.95 -21.23
N HIS A 178 -7.34 -1.50 -21.95
CA HIS A 178 -7.53 -0.87 -23.26
C HIS A 178 -6.27 -0.98 -24.11
N PRO A 179 -6.36 -1.32 -25.41
CA PRO A 179 -5.18 -1.53 -26.27
C PRO A 179 -4.43 -0.23 -26.61
N SER A 180 -5.05 0.92 -26.44
CA SER A 180 -4.43 2.23 -26.66
C SER A 180 -3.37 2.55 -25.61
N PHE A 181 -2.43 3.40 -25.96
CA PHE A 181 -1.40 3.90 -25.05
C PHE A 181 -1.66 5.35 -24.61
N ALA A 182 -1.24 5.71 -23.39
CA ALA A 182 -1.61 7.01 -22.81
C ALA A 182 -0.83 8.22 -23.31
N SER A 183 0.47 8.07 -23.58
CA SER A 183 1.26 9.17 -24.13
C SER A 183 1.03 9.29 -25.66
N PRO A 184 0.99 10.50 -26.25
CA PRO A 184 1.27 11.80 -25.65
C PRO A 184 0.06 12.51 -25.06
N THR A 185 -1.07 11.83 -24.82
CA THR A 185 -2.34 12.46 -24.40
C THR A 185 -2.35 12.93 -22.94
N ILE A 186 -1.35 12.54 -22.16
CA ILE A 186 -1.18 12.88 -20.75
C ILE A 186 0.13 13.62 -20.48
N MET A 187 0.28 14.18 -19.28
CA MET A 187 1.51 14.77 -18.75
C MET A 187 1.71 14.35 -17.29
N LEU A 188 2.93 13.98 -16.91
CA LEU A 188 3.31 13.70 -15.53
C LEU A 188 3.50 15.00 -14.75
N VAL A 189 2.55 15.40 -13.92
CA VAL A 189 2.61 16.67 -13.20
C VAL A 189 3.28 16.56 -11.82
N GLY A 190 3.42 15.35 -11.27
CA GLY A 190 4.09 15.13 -10.00
C GLY A 190 4.56 13.69 -9.81
N VAL A 191 5.71 13.55 -9.16
CA VAL A 191 6.23 12.30 -8.58
C VAL A 191 6.58 12.57 -7.12
N ASN A 192 6.29 11.62 -6.24
CA ASN A 192 6.36 11.78 -4.80
C ASN A 192 5.62 13.04 -4.34
N CYS A 193 4.40 13.22 -4.83
CA CYS A 193 3.46 14.25 -4.39
C CYS A 193 2.19 13.61 -3.82
N PRO A 194 1.34 14.36 -3.08
CA PRO A 194 0.04 13.87 -2.70
C PRO A 194 -0.73 13.47 -3.96
N THR A 195 -1.21 12.24 -4.02
CA THR A 195 -1.90 11.68 -5.17
C THR A 195 -3.26 11.17 -4.76
N ARG A 196 -4.29 11.44 -5.58
CA ARG A 196 -5.65 11.01 -5.28
C ARG A 196 -5.91 9.66 -5.93
N MET A 197 -6.32 8.66 -5.15
CA MET A 197 -6.81 7.38 -5.65
C MET A 197 -8.29 7.25 -5.31
N GLY A 198 -9.15 7.61 -6.26
CA GLY A 198 -10.59 7.77 -6.01
C GLY A 198 -10.89 8.79 -4.92
N ARG A 199 -11.28 8.33 -3.73
CA ARG A 199 -11.54 9.19 -2.56
C ARG A 199 -10.33 9.36 -1.63
N VAL A 200 -9.29 8.55 -1.81
CA VAL A 200 -8.14 8.49 -0.92
C VAL A 200 -7.13 9.58 -1.28
N THR A 201 -6.54 10.22 -0.27
CA THR A 201 -5.27 10.95 -0.44
C THR A 201 -4.14 10.02 -0.06
N VAL A 202 -3.28 9.71 -1.03
CA VAL A 202 -2.10 8.87 -0.86
C VAL A 202 -0.88 9.76 -0.76
N MET A 203 -0.12 9.62 0.33
CA MET A 203 1.16 10.28 0.50
C MET A 203 2.31 9.37 0.07
N PRO A 204 3.42 9.94 -0.44
CA PRO A 204 4.63 9.17 -0.73
C PRO A 204 5.12 8.44 0.53
N GLY A 205 5.32 7.12 0.43
CA GLY A 205 5.75 6.24 1.53
C GLY A 205 4.62 5.67 2.40
N ASP A 206 3.36 6.00 2.14
CA ASP A 206 2.23 5.26 2.74
C ASP A 206 2.30 3.78 2.39
N VAL A 207 1.85 2.91 3.29
CA VAL A 207 1.77 1.47 3.03
C VAL A 207 0.50 1.17 2.24
N VAL A 208 0.67 0.59 1.06
CA VAL A 208 -0.43 0.07 0.25
C VAL A 208 -0.74 -1.34 0.71
N LEU A 209 -2.01 -1.66 0.96
CA LEU A 209 -2.52 -3.02 1.13
C LEU A 209 -3.64 -3.26 0.11
N GLY A 210 -3.34 -4.03 -0.93
CA GLY A 210 -4.30 -4.42 -1.96
C GLY A 210 -4.69 -5.90 -1.83
N LYS A 211 -6.00 -6.16 -1.81
CA LYS A 211 -6.62 -7.49 -1.83
C LYS A 211 -7.81 -7.48 -2.79
N GLU A 212 -8.43 -8.64 -3.05
CA GLU A 212 -9.48 -8.78 -4.08
C GLU A 212 -10.66 -7.81 -3.92
N ASP A 213 -10.96 -7.38 -2.69
CA ASP A 213 -12.03 -6.45 -2.33
C ASP A 213 -11.63 -4.97 -2.42
N GLY A 214 -10.37 -4.62 -2.68
CA GLY A 214 -9.93 -3.25 -2.92
C GLY A 214 -8.55 -2.94 -2.35
N VAL A 215 -8.28 -1.65 -2.18
CA VAL A 215 -6.98 -1.14 -1.72
C VAL A 215 -7.18 -0.20 -0.55
N VAL A 216 -6.41 -0.43 0.53
CA VAL A 216 -6.28 0.51 1.66
C VAL A 216 -4.89 1.15 1.63
N PHE A 217 -4.84 2.45 1.88
CA PHE A 217 -3.60 3.23 1.96
C PHE A 217 -3.35 3.69 3.39
N ILE A 218 -2.37 3.09 4.05
CA ILE A 218 -2.11 3.22 5.48
C ILE A 218 -1.00 4.25 5.67
N PRO A 219 -1.25 5.39 6.36
CA PRO A 219 -0.20 6.33 6.73
C PRO A 219 0.96 5.61 7.41
N ALA A 220 2.19 5.91 7.00
CA ALA A 220 3.38 5.17 7.44
C ALA A 220 3.49 5.00 8.97
N HIS A 221 3.15 6.04 9.74
CA HIS A 221 3.20 6.04 11.20
C HIS A 221 2.13 5.16 11.88
N LEU A 222 1.12 4.69 11.13
CA LEU A 222 0.08 3.78 11.63
C LEU A 222 0.31 2.33 11.18
N ALA A 223 1.28 2.07 10.29
CA ALA A 223 1.49 0.75 9.71
C ALA A 223 1.74 -0.34 10.78
N GLU A 224 2.54 -0.05 11.79
CA GLU A 224 2.80 -0.97 12.90
C GLU A 224 1.54 -1.25 13.72
N GLN A 225 0.79 -0.19 14.06
CA GLN A 225 -0.42 -0.31 14.86
C GLN A 225 -1.48 -1.15 14.14
N VAL A 226 -1.63 -0.98 12.81
CA VAL A 226 -2.54 -1.78 11.99
C VAL A 226 -2.19 -3.27 12.09
N VAL A 227 -0.92 -3.62 11.93
CA VAL A 227 -0.44 -5.00 12.01
C VAL A 227 -0.67 -5.58 13.39
N GLN A 228 -0.25 -4.88 14.45
CA GLN A 228 -0.41 -5.34 15.84
C GLN A 228 -1.89 -5.55 16.20
N THR A 229 -2.79 -4.67 15.73
CA THR A 229 -4.22 -4.79 15.99
C THR A 229 -4.81 -6.02 15.28
N SER A 230 -4.48 -6.24 14.00
CA SER A 230 -4.93 -7.41 13.25
C SER A 230 -4.41 -8.73 13.84
N GLU A 231 -3.16 -8.75 14.31
CA GLU A 231 -2.60 -9.91 14.99
C GLU A 231 -3.35 -10.23 16.29
N LEU A 232 -3.64 -9.22 17.11
CA LEU A 232 -4.41 -9.39 18.33
C LEU A 232 -5.82 -9.95 18.03
N VAL A 233 -6.52 -9.39 17.05
CA VAL A 233 -7.86 -9.88 16.63
C VAL A 233 -7.78 -11.34 16.22
N ARG A 234 -6.82 -11.69 15.35
CA ARG A 234 -6.61 -13.08 14.90
C ARG A 234 -6.31 -14.02 16.05
N PHE A 235 -5.49 -13.62 17.01
CA PHE A 235 -5.17 -14.46 18.18
C PHE A 235 -6.38 -14.66 19.07
N ARG A 236 -7.18 -13.61 19.29
CA ARG A 236 -8.43 -13.73 20.05
C ARG A 236 -9.42 -14.67 19.37
N ASP A 237 -9.54 -14.59 18.04
CA ASP A 237 -10.38 -15.49 17.25
C ASP A 237 -9.89 -16.94 17.32
N GLN A 238 -8.59 -17.18 17.18
CA GLN A 238 -8.00 -18.52 17.29
C GLN A 238 -8.23 -19.14 18.66
N PHE A 239 -7.95 -18.38 19.72
CA PHE A 239 -8.21 -18.76 21.10
C PHE A 239 -9.70 -19.07 21.33
N GLY A 240 -10.58 -18.15 20.95
CA GLY A 240 -12.02 -18.30 21.14
C GLY A 240 -12.56 -19.55 20.43
N GLN A 241 -12.19 -19.75 19.17
CA GLN A 241 -12.56 -20.94 18.41
C GLN A 241 -12.01 -22.24 19.04
N GLN A 242 -10.79 -22.21 19.57
CA GLN A 242 -10.21 -23.35 20.26
C GLN A 242 -10.99 -23.67 21.53
N ARG A 243 -11.19 -22.70 22.41
CA ARG A 243 -11.90 -22.91 23.68
C ARG A 243 -13.35 -23.31 23.52
N ILE A 244 -14.02 -22.84 22.47
CA ILE A 244 -15.37 -23.31 22.09
C ILE A 244 -15.34 -24.79 21.68
N ARG A 245 -14.37 -25.22 20.86
CA ARG A 245 -14.23 -26.63 20.47
C ARG A 245 -13.90 -27.54 21.64
N GLU A 246 -13.17 -27.02 22.62
CA GLU A 246 -12.83 -27.70 23.86
C GLU A 246 -13.96 -27.67 24.91
N GLU A 247 -15.11 -27.05 24.58
CA GLU A 247 -16.27 -26.89 25.48
C GLU A 247 -15.93 -26.14 26.79
N VAL A 248 -14.86 -25.34 26.80
CA VAL A 248 -14.45 -24.51 27.95
C VAL A 248 -15.33 -23.27 28.08
N TYR A 249 -15.66 -22.65 26.95
CA TYR A 249 -16.53 -21.47 26.87
C TYR A 249 -17.62 -21.65 25.82
N THR A 250 -18.77 -21.01 26.05
CA THR A 250 -19.85 -20.92 25.07
C THR A 250 -19.56 -19.84 24.03
N SER A 251 -20.22 -19.93 22.87
CA SER A 251 -20.12 -18.89 21.83
C SER A 251 -20.55 -17.51 22.35
N GLY A 252 -21.56 -17.45 23.22
CA GLY A 252 -22.04 -16.19 23.81
C GLY A 252 -21.07 -15.56 24.80
N GLU A 253 -20.17 -16.35 25.41
CA GLU A 253 -19.10 -15.84 26.26
C GLU A 253 -17.95 -15.22 25.46
N ILE A 254 -17.62 -15.83 24.32
CA ILE A 254 -16.55 -15.37 23.43
C ILE A 254 -16.98 -14.18 22.55
N ASP A 255 -18.24 -14.13 22.11
CA ASP A 255 -18.79 -13.09 21.21
C ASP A 255 -19.22 -11.80 21.93
N ARG A 256 -18.66 -11.54 23.13
CA ARG A 256 -18.90 -10.33 23.91
C ARG A 256 -17.61 -9.85 24.55
N LYS A 257 -17.68 -8.74 25.28
CA LYS A 257 -16.57 -8.33 26.13
C LYS A 257 -16.25 -9.46 27.11
N TRP A 258 -15.01 -9.96 27.04
CA TRP A 258 -14.54 -11.05 27.88
C TRP A 258 -14.46 -10.62 29.34
N GLU A 259 -14.82 -11.54 30.22
CA GLU A 259 -14.63 -11.40 31.65
C GLU A 259 -13.16 -11.65 32.01
N ASP A 260 -12.72 -11.14 33.18
CA ASP A 260 -11.31 -11.17 33.60
C ASP A 260 -10.67 -12.57 33.58
N HIS A 261 -11.47 -13.61 33.83
CA HIS A 261 -11.01 -14.99 33.79
C HIS A 261 -10.71 -15.49 32.37
N ILE A 262 -11.49 -15.05 31.38
CA ILE A 262 -11.27 -15.36 29.95
C ILE A 262 -10.06 -14.56 29.44
N GLU A 263 -9.91 -13.31 29.85
CA GLU A 263 -8.73 -12.50 29.48
C GLU A 263 -7.43 -13.05 30.07
N SER A 264 -7.52 -13.62 31.28
CA SER A 264 -6.40 -14.30 31.93
C SER A 264 -6.07 -15.62 31.24
N ASP A 265 -7.08 -16.40 30.83
CA ASP A 265 -6.90 -17.62 30.04
C ASP A 265 -6.29 -17.33 28.67
N PHE A 266 -6.75 -16.27 27.99
CA PHE A 266 -6.15 -15.82 26.73
C PHE A 266 -4.68 -15.41 26.91
N SER A 267 -4.35 -14.71 28.00
CA SER A 267 -2.97 -14.35 28.30
C SER A 267 -2.08 -15.58 28.50
N GLN A 268 -2.57 -16.60 29.22
CA GLN A 268 -1.85 -17.87 29.39
C GLN A 268 -1.72 -18.60 28.05
N TRP A 269 -2.78 -18.62 27.26
CA TRP A 269 -2.77 -19.22 25.92
C TRP A 269 -1.72 -18.58 25.01
N LEU A 270 -1.59 -17.24 25.02
CA LEU A 270 -0.54 -16.53 24.29
C LEU A 270 0.87 -16.91 24.75
N GLU A 271 1.08 -17.08 26.06
CA GLU A 271 2.36 -17.54 26.61
C GLU A 271 2.69 -18.97 26.14
N ASP A 272 1.71 -19.86 26.19
CA ASP A 272 1.87 -21.28 25.84
C ASP A 272 2.14 -21.48 24.34
N HIS A 273 1.62 -20.61 23.48
CA HIS A 273 1.73 -20.71 22.01
C HIS A 273 2.72 -19.71 21.40
N MET A 274 3.54 -19.04 22.23
CA MET A 274 4.42 -17.94 21.79
C MET A 274 5.40 -18.32 20.67
N ASP A 275 5.72 -19.62 20.57
CA ASP A 275 6.62 -20.18 19.56
C ASP A 275 5.94 -20.67 18.29
N GLU A 276 4.63 -20.81 18.32
CA GLU A 276 3.81 -21.34 17.23
C GLU A 276 3.13 -20.23 16.42
N LEU A 277 2.92 -19.07 17.06
CA LEU A 277 2.27 -17.93 16.43
C LEU A 277 3.18 -17.27 15.38
N PRO A 278 2.62 -16.81 14.24
CA PRO A 278 3.40 -16.29 13.11
C PRO A 278 3.86 -14.84 13.31
N VAL A 279 4.29 -14.49 14.53
CA VAL A 279 4.76 -13.15 14.91
C VAL A 279 5.99 -13.26 15.82
N PRO A 280 6.84 -12.23 15.90
CA PRO A 280 7.99 -12.25 16.83
C PRO A 280 7.55 -12.37 18.29
N ARG A 281 8.33 -13.07 19.11
CA ARG A 281 8.07 -13.22 20.56
C ARG A 281 7.92 -11.88 21.26
N GLU A 282 8.71 -10.89 20.83
CA GLU A 282 8.70 -9.54 21.38
C GLU A 282 7.34 -8.85 21.18
N ALA A 283 6.67 -9.09 20.05
CA ALA A 283 5.34 -8.54 19.78
C ALA A 283 4.29 -9.15 20.72
N ILE A 284 4.38 -10.46 21.00
CA ILE A 284 3.49 -11.14 21.95
C ILE A 284 3.73 -10.63 23.38
N GLN A 285 4.98 -10.40 23.76
CA GLN A 285 5.32 -9.82 25.06
C GLN A 285 4.81 -8.38 25.21
N GLU A 286 4.84 -7.60 24.13
CA GLU A 286 4.27 -6.25 24.12
C GLU A 286 2.75 -6.27 24.26
N LEU A 287 2.08 -7.21 23.58
CA LEU A 287 0.67 -7.51 23.84
C LEU A 287 0.51 -7.84 25.33
N LEU A 288 1.10 -8.91 25.87
CA LEU A 288 0.92 -9.32 27.27
C LEU A 288 1.13 -8.21 28.33
N LYS A 289 1.94 -7.18 28.06
CA LYS A 289 2.12 -6.01 28.94
C LYS A 289 0.90 -5.08 28.97
N ASN A 290 0.21 -4.91 27.85
CA ASN A 290 -0.84 -3.92 27.66
C ASN A 290 -2.24 -4.47 27.96
N ARG A 291 -2.43 -5.23 29.08
CA ARG A 291 -3.61 -6.06 29.53
C ARG A 291 -5.02 -5.43 29.52
N THR A 292 -5.24 -4.47 28.65
CA THR A 292 -6.44 -3.69 28.40
C THR A 292 -6.65 -3.73 26.91
N TRP A 293 -7.34 -4.77 26.46
CA TRP A 293 -7.81 -4.97 25.09
C TRP A 293 -9.34 -4.98 25.03
#